data_AF-A0AAN4Z2U8-F1
#
_entry.id   AF-A0AAN4Z2U8-F1
#
_cell.length_a   1.000
_cell.length_b   1.000
_cell.length_c   1.000
_cell.angle_alpha   90.00
_cell.angle_beta   90.00
_cell.angle_gamma   90.00
#
_symmetry.space_group_name_H-M   'P 1'
#
loop_
_entity.id
_entity.type
_entity.pdbx_description
1 polymer ?
#
loop_
_entity_poly.entity_id
_entity_poly.type
_entity_poly.pdbx_seq_one_letter_code
_entity_poly.pdbx_strand_id
1 'polypeptide(L)'
;ITAHSCISSPPLHLIYSSMHPLNAKLSQVDSTCDTLETVREVENLTQINAQKSEEFSRFLLPLFCSPSSSVRRHSIQSAITSLASNPQRVDQIVDGYRLALGHSNIEIVSTAMQFLSQMITVVGDHSSSLISSALAASRRHFSPAHFTSIISTTMEIAKGREDEE
;
A
#
# COMPACT_ATOMS: atom_id res chain seq x y z
N ILE A 1 -57.42 6.95 5.83
CA ILE A 1 -56.12 7.66 5.85
C ILE A 1 -55.26 7.04 6.94
N THR A 2 -54.17 6.35 6.58
CA THR A 2 -52.88 6.19 7.31
C THR A 2 -52.02 5.19 6.50
N ALA A 3 -51.17 5.65 5.58
CA ALA A 3 -49.78 6.12 5.73
C ALA A 3 -48.77 4.98 5.96
N HIS A 4 -48.14 4.55 4.86
CA HIS A 4 -46.96 3.69 4.81
C HIS A 4 -45.73 4.45 5.31
N SER A 5 -45.00 3.91 6.28
CA SER A 5 -43.65 4.39 6.65
C SER A 5 -42.59 3.53 5.97
N CYS A 6 -41.91 4.13 5.00
CA CYS A 6 -40.68 3.63 4.40
C CYS A 6 -39.53 3.71 5.42
N ILE A 7 -38.80 2.61 5.60
CA ILE A 7 -37.56 2.58 6.37
C ILE A 7 -36.47 3.17 5.48
N SER A 8 -36.13 4.45 5.72
CA SER A 8 -34.97 5.10 5.11
C SER A 8 -33.73 4.75 5.92
N SER A 9 -32.80 4.00 5.33
CA SER A 9 -31.45 3.83 5.88
C SER A 9 -30.78 5.19 6.08
N PRO A 10 -30.00 5.39 7.16
CA PRO A 10 -29.30 6.65 7.37
C PRO A 10 -28.15 6.82 6.35
N PRO A 11 -27.92 8.04 5.83
CA PRO A 11 -26.82 8.31 4.92
C PRO A 11 -25.47 8.20 5.66
N LEU A 12 -24.49 7.60 4.98
CA LEU A 12 -23.11 7.31 5.45
C LEU A 12 -22.24 8.55 5.77
N HIS A 13 -22.83 9.72 5.97
CA HIS A 13 -22.10 10.98 6.16
C HIS A 13 -21.76 11.33 7.62
N LEU A 14 -22.11 10.47 8.59
CA LEU A 14 -22.07 10.82 10.01
C LEU A 14 -21.03 10.06 10.85
N ILE A 15 -20.01 9.47 10.23
CA ILE A 15 -18.87 8.82 10.93
C ILE A 15 -17.52 9.33 10.41
N TYR A 16 -17.42 10.62 10.07
CA TYR A 16 -16.15 11.24 9.65
C TYR A 16 -15.78 12.49 10.48
N SER A 17 -16.33 12.61 11.69
CA SER A 17 -16.08 13.74 12.60
C SER A 17 -14.83 13.53 13.47
N SER A 18 -13.66 13.46 12.83
CA SER A 18 -12.38 14.03 13.30
C SER A 18 -11.29 13.78 12.25
N MET A 19 -11.55 14.20 11.01
CA MET A 19 -10.60 13.98 9.91
C MET A 19 -9.62 15.13 9.81
N HIS A 20 -8.35 14.83 10.11
CA HIS A 20 -7.18 15.70 9.96
C HIS A 20 -7.18 16.32 8.53
N PRO A 21 -6.76 17.59 8.35
CA PRO A 21 -6.81 18.33 7.07
C PRO A 21 -6.15 17.64 5.86
N LEU A 22 -5.36 16.59 6.09
CA LEU A 22 -4.69 15.80 5.05
C LEU A 22 -5.65 14.84 4.31
N ASN A 23 -6.67 14.32 4.99
CA ASN A 23 -7.65 13.41 4.36
C ASN A 23 -8.69 14.19 3.53
N ALA A 24 -9.01 15.42 3.95
CA ALA A 24 -9.85 16.33 3.19
C ALA A 24 -9.15 16.86 1.93
N LYS A 25 -7.82 17.07 1.98
CA LYS A 25 -7.03 17.40 0.79
C LYS A 25 -7.16 16.30 -0.26
N LEU A 26 -7.05 15.01 0.11
CA LEU A 26 -7.14 13.86 -0.82
C LEU A 26 -8.42 13.80 -1.66
N SER A 27 -9.57 14.14 -1.08
CA SER A 27 -10.83 14.13 -1.84
C SER A 27 -10.94 15.28 -2.84
N GLN A 28 -9.98 16.21 -2.84
CA GLN A 28 -9.94 17.41 -3.68
C GLN A 28 -8.73 17.45 -4.62
N VAL A 29 -7.87 16.43 -4.61
CA VAL A 29 -6.65 16.41 -5.42
C VAL A 29 -6.95 15.87 -6.82
N ASP A 30 -7.29 16.76 -7.75
CA ASP A 30 -7.58 16.38 -9.14
C ASP A 30 -6.30 16.12 -9.97
N SER A 31 -5.13 16.50 -9.45
CA SER A 31 -3.84 16.45 -10.15
C SER A 31 -2.86 15.44 -9.53
N THR A 32 -2.15 14.70 -10.41
CA THR A 32 -1.05 13.81 -10.01
C THR A 32 0.07 14.57 -9.28
N CYS A 33 0.36 15.81 -9.68
CA CYS A 33 1.41 16.62 -9.07
C CYS A 33 1.08 16.93 -7.61
N ASP A 34 -0.14 17.41 -7.39
CA ASP A 34 -0.65 17.80 -6.08
C ASP A 34 -0.74 16.57 -5.15
N THR A 35 -1.02 15.38 -5.71
CA THR A 35 -1.03 14.12 -4.94
C THR A 35 0.38 13.76 -4.48
N LEU A 36 1.38 13.91 -5.34
CA LEU A 36 2.78 13.67 -5.01
C LEU A 36 3.32 14.69 -4.00
N GLU A 37 2.96 15.97 -4.15
CA GLU A 37 3.30 17.00 -3.16
C GLU A 37 2.71 16.67 -1.80
N THR A 38 1.46 16.21 -1.77
CA THR A 38 0.81 15.79 -0.52
C THR A 38 1.53 14.57 0.07
N VAL A 39 1.88 13.54 -0.72
CA VAL A 39 2.67 12.39 -0.22
C VAL A 39 3.97 12.86 0.45
N ARG A 40 4.70 13.78 -0.18
CA ARG A 40 5.95 14.34 0.38
C ARG A 40 5.71 15.16 1.65
N GLU A 41 4.66 15.98 1.66
CA GLU A 41 4.26 16.77 2.84
C GLU A 41 3.99 15.85 4.03
N VAL A 42 3.22 14.77 3.82
CA VAL A 42 2.92 13.81 4.90
C VAL A 42 4.17 13.03 5.31
N GLU A 43 5.02 12.62 4.37
CA GLU A 43 6.29 11.95 4.70
C GLU A 43 7.18 12.82 5.59
N ASN A 44 7.38 14.09 5.25
CA ASN A 44 8.12 15.05 6.08
C ASN A 44 7.51 15.20 7.47
N LEU A 45 6.18 15.31 7.58
CA LEU A 45 5.49 15.44 8.86
C LEU A 45 5.65 14.19 9.74
N THR A 46 5.68 13.00 9.15
CA THR A 46 5.89 11.74 9.89
C THR A 46 7.31 11.54 10.37
N GLN A 47 8.31 12.03 9.63
CA GLN A 47 9.70 12.03 10.09
C GLN A 47 9.88 12.94 11.33
N ILE A 48 9.15 14.05 11.38
CA ILE A 48 9.19 15.00 12.49
C ILE A 48 8.37 14.49 13.69
N ASN A 49 7.27 13.78 13.45
CA ASN A 49 6.39 13.28 14.50
C ASN A 49 5.87 11.86 14.20
N ALA A 50 6.50 10.86 14.84
CA ALA A 50 6.13 9.47 14.71
C ALA A 50 4.69 9.17 15.18
N GLN A 51 4.04 9.99 16.01
CA GLN A 51 2.63 9.77 16.39
C GLN A 51 1.66 10.09 15.25
N LYS A 52 2.02 10.99 14.32
CA LYS A 52 1.21 11.29 13.12
C LYS A 52 1.33 10.22 12.05
N SER A 53 2.18 9.22 12.26
CA SER A 53 2.40 8.20 11.26
C SER A 53 1.11 7.37 11.02
N GLU A 54 0.19 7.21 11.98
CA GLU A 54 -1.02 6.38 11.74
C GLU A 54 -1.92 6.97 10.64
N GLU A 55 -1.99 8.29 10.60
CA GLU A 55 -2.67 9.03 9.54
C GLU A 55 -1.97 8.87 8.18
N PHE A 56 -0.64 8.75 8.19
CA PHE A 56 0.15 8.49 7.00
C PHE A 56 -0.06 7.09 6.43
N SER A 57 -0.22 6.04 7.24
CA SER A 57 -0.60 4.72 6.72
C SER A 57 -1.99 4.79 6.07
N ARG A 58 -2.98 5.41 6.73
CA ARG A 58 -4.33 5.56 6.14
C ARG A 58 -4.31 6.32 4.82
N PHE A 59 -3.40 7.29 4.69
CA PHE A 59 -3.20 8.09 3.48
C PHE A 59 -2.49 7.32 2.37
N LEU A 60 -1.42 6.58 2.69
CA LEU A 60 -0.54 5.95 1.71
C LEU A 60 -1.10 4.67 1.09
N LEU A 61 -1.75 3.81 1.88
CA LEU A 61 -2.12 2.47 1.42
C LEU A 61 -3.05 2.48 0.20
N PRO A 62 -4.07 3.36 0.11
CA PRO A 62 -4.89 3.47 -1.10
C PRO A 62 -4.08 3.86 -2.35
N LEU A 63 -3.00 4.63 -2.19
CA LEU A 63 -2.18 5.14 -3.27
C LEU A 63 -1.30 4.07 -3.94
N PHE A 64 -1.11 2.91 -3.30
CA PHE A 64 -0.44 1.76 -3.94
C PHE A 64 -1.18 1.30 -5.20
N CYS A 65 -2.50 1.50 -5.24
CA CYS A 65 -3.37 1.19 -6.37
C CYS A 65 -3.77 2.44 -7.18
N SER A 66 -3.09 3.58 -7.00
CA SER A 66 -3.35 4.79 -7.78
C SER A 66 -3.25 4.52 -9.28
N PRO A 67 -4.07 5.13 -10.15
CA PRO A 67 -3.89 5.02 -11.61
C PRO A 67 -2.56 5.66 -12.07
N SER A 68 -2.02 6.62 -11.32
CA SER A 68 -0.74 7.27 -11.63
C SER A 68 0.46 6.42 -11.22
N SER A 69 1.30 6.06 -12.18
CA SER A 69 2.51 5.26 -11.94
C SER A 69 3.49 5.95 -10.99
N SER A 70 3.65 7.27 -11.12
CA SER A 70 4.49 8.06 -10.21
C SER A 70 3.97 8.02 -8.77
N VAL A 71 2.65 8.15 -8.58
CA VAL A 71 2.02 8.09 -7.25
C VAL A 71 2.18 6.71 -6.62
N ARG A 72 1.95 5.63 -7.38
CA ARG A 72 2.17 4.26 -6.89
C ARG A 72 3.61 4.02 -6.47
N ARG A 73 4.56 4.38 -7.33
CA ARG A 73 5.99 4.19 -7.05
C ARG A 73 6.43 4.94 -5.80
N HIS A 74 6.02 6.21 -5.71
CA HIS A 74 6.41 7.04 -4.57
C HIS A 74 5.76 6.54 -3.28
N SER A 75 4.46 6.22 -3.31
CA SER A 75 3.77 5.70 -2.12
C SER A 75 4.35 4.38 -1.61
N ILE A 76 4.64 3.43 -2.49
CA ILE A 76 5.29 2.17 -2.11
C ILE A 76 6.68 2.42 -1.51
N GLN A 77 7.48 3.29 -2.14
CA GLN A 77 8.81 3.63 -1.63
C GLN A 77 8.74 4.29 -0.25
N SER A 78 7.85 5.26 -0.05
CA SER A 78 7.66 5.93 1.24
C SER A 78 7.19 4.96 2.32
N ALA A 79 6.34 3.98 1.97
CA ALA A 79 5.92 2.93 2.89
C ALA A 79 7.10 2.04 3.33
N ILE A 80 7.94 1.60 2.38
CA ILE A 80 9.16 0.82 2.68
C ILE A 80 10.09 1.59 3.60
N THR A 81 10.36 2.87 3.30
CA THR A 81 11.18 3.74 4.15
C THR A 81 10.58 3.89 5.55
N SER A 82 9.25 4.01 5.64
CA SER A 82 8.58 4.18 6.92
C SER A 82 8.64 2.94 7.82
N LEU A 83 8.67 1.73 7.23
CA LEU A 83 8.81 0.50 8.00
C LEU A 83 10.18 0.38 8.67
N ALA A 84 11.23 0.92 8.05
CA ALA A 84 12.56 0.96 8.67
C ALA A 84 12.58 1.80 9.97
N SER A 85 11.74 2.85 10.03
CA SER A 85 11.67 3.76 11.19
C SER A 85 10.54 3.40 12.17
N ASN A 86 9.50 2.69 11.73
CA ASN A 86 8.36 2.30 12.56
C ASN A 86 7.79 0.91 12.15
N PRO A 87 8.37 -0.18 12.68
CA PRO A 87 7.97 -1.55 12.34
C PRO A 87 6.55 -1.93 12.78
N GLN A 88 5.91 -1.19 13.68
CA GLN A 88 4.59 -1.51 14.23
C GLN A 88 3.45 -1.49 13.18
N ARG A 89 3.74 -1.06 11.94
CA ARG A 89 2.78 -0.97 10.83
C ARG A 89 2.93 -2.04 9.78
N VAL A 90 3.84 -2.99 10.01
CA VAL A 90 4.15 -4.04 9.05
C VAL A 90 2.87 -4.70 8.53
N ASP A 91 1.93 -5.03 9.40
CA ASP A 91 0.65 -5.65 9.03
C ASP A 91 -0.18 -4.79 8.06
N GLN A 92 -0.35 -3.51 8.37
CA GLN A 92 -1.16 -2.59 7.56
C GLN A 92 -0.53 -2.37 6.18
N ILE A 93 0.80 -2.24 6.13
CA ILE A 93 1.53 -2.05 4.88
C ILE A 93 1.54 -3.33 4.07
N VAL A 94 1.73 -4.49 4.70
CA VAL A 94 1.63 -5.81 4.07
C VAL A 94 0.25 -6.01 3.47
N ASP A 95 -0.84 -5.70 4.19
CA ASP A 95 -2.20 -5.85 3.68
C ASP A 95 -2.48 -4.93 2.48
N GLY A 96 -2.11 -3.65 2.57
CA GLY A 96 -2.23 -2.73 1.43
C GLY A 96 -1.41 -3.19 0.22
N TYR A 97 -0.21 -3.72 0.47
CA TYR A 97 0.66 -4.21 -0.59
C TYR A 97 0.14 -5.51 -1.23
N ARG A 98 -0.49 -6.40 -0.45
CA ARG A 98 -1.21 -7.58 -0.95
C ARG A 98 -2.36 -7.19 -1.87
N LEU A 99 -3.10 -6.12 -1.55
CA LEU A 99 -4.13 -5.59 -2.44
C LEU A 99 -3.55 -5.15 -3.78
N ALA A 100 -2.39 -4.48 -3.78
CA ALA A 100 -1.70 -4.08 -5.01
C ALA A 100 -1.21 -5.27 -5.85
N LEU A 101 -0.67 -6.32 -5.22
CA LEU A 101 -0.29 -7.57 -5.90
C LEU A 101 -1.50 -8.33 -6.45
N GLY A 102 -2.62 -8.32 -5.72
CA GLY A 102 -3.86 -8.99 -6.10
C GLY A 102 -4.73 -8.23 -7.10
N HIS A 103 -4.34 -7.01 -7.48
CA HIS A 103 -5.13 -6.09 -8.28
C HIS A 103 -5.39 -6.63 -9.71
N SER A 104 -6.50 -6.22 -10.33
CA SER A 104 -6.89 -6.65 -11.70
C SER A 104 -6.11 -5.95 -12.81
N ASN A 105 -5.71 -4.70 -12.58
CA ASN A 105 -4.86 -3.93 -13.49
C ASN A 105 -3.38 -4.38 -13.41
N ILE A 106 -2.87 -4.88 -14.53
CA ILE A 106 -1.48 -5.36 -14.66
C ILE A 106 -0.43 -4.29 -14.36
N GLU A 107 -0.68 -3.01 -14.64
CA GLU A 107 0.29 -1.95 -14.37
C GLU A 107 0.50 -1.73 -12.87
N ILE A 108 -0.55 -1.91 -12.08
CA ILE A 108 -0.51 -1.83 -10.61
C ILE A 108 0.28 -3.02 -10.07
N VAL A 109 -0.09 -4.24 -10.50
CA VAL A 109 0.62 -5.46 -10.11
C VAL A 109 2.09 -5.41 -10.51
N SER A 110 2.39 -4.96 -11.72
CA SER A 110 3.77 -4.84 -12.23
C SER A 110 4.57 -3.83 -11.44
N THR A 111 3.95 -2.71 -11.01
CA THR A 111 4.59 -1.76 -10.10
C THR A 111 4.88 -2.41 -8.75
N ALA A 112 3.91 -3.10 -8.15
CA ALA A 112 4.13 -3.81 -6.89
C ALA A 112 5.27 -4.83 -7.01
N MET A 113 5.23 -5.71 -8.03
CA MET A 113 6.26 -6.72 -8.27
C MET A 113 7.69 -6.15 -8.40
N GLN A 114 7.86 -4.92 -8.93
CA GLN A 114 9.18 -4.25 -9.00
C GLN A 114 9.79 -3.94 -7.62
N PHE A 115 8.95 -3.68 -6.61
CA PHE A 115 9.39 -3.37 -5.24
C PHE A 115 9.35 -4.58 -4.30
N LEU A 116 8.99 -5.76 -4.80
CA LEU A 116 8.73 -6.94 -3.98
C LEU A 116 9.94 -7.36 -3.15
N SER A 117 11.13 -7.37 -3.75
CA SER A 117 12.37 -7.71 -3.06
C SER A 117 12.66 -6.76 -1.90
N GLN A 118 12.54 -5.45 -2.13
CA GLN A 118 12.74 -4.43 -1.10
C GLN A 118 11.70 -4.55 0.03
N MET A 119 10.43 -4.79 -0.33
CA MET A 119 9.37 -4.99 0.65
C MET A 119 9.65 -6.21 1.52
N ILE A 120 10.04 -7.35 0.94
CA ILE A 120 10.38 -8.57 1.67
C ILE A 120 11.55 -8.35 2.64
N THR A 121 12.56 -7.59 2.22
CA THR A 121 13.66 -7.21 3.10
C THR A 121 13.18 -6.45 4.34
N VAL A 122 12.19 -5.55 4.22
CA VAL A 122 11.75 -4.75 5.38
C VAL A 122 10.67 -5.42 6.24
N VAL A 123 9.84 -6.31 5.69
CA VAL A 123 8.70 -6.90 6.44
C VAL A 123 9.05 -8.17 7.22
N GLY A 124 10.22 -8.77 7.00
CA GLY A 124 10.71 -9.94 7.75
C GLY A 124 9.75 -11.14 7.67
N ASP A 125 9.18 -11.53 8.81
CA ASP A 125 8.33 -12.71 9.01
C ASP A 125 7.09 -12.76 8.09
N HIS A 126 6.65 -11.60 7.60
CA HIS A 126 5.50 -11.48 6.70
C HIS A 126 5.83 -11.78 5.24
N SER A 127 7.11 -12.01 4.92
CA SER A 127 7.61 -12.24 3.57
C SER A 127 6.93 -13.43 2.87
N SER A 128 6.69 -14.53 3.59
CA SER A 128 6.05 -15.75 3.06
C SER A 128 4.67 -15.50 2.44
N SER A 129 3.86 -14.64 3.08
CA SER A 129 2.54 -14.24 2.60
C SER A 129 2.63 -13.35 1.35
N LEU A 130 3.60 -12.44 1.31
CA LEU A 130 3.85 -11.59 0.14
C LEU A 130 4.37 -12.38 -1.05
N ILE A 131 5.29 -13.32 -0.82
CA ILE A 131 5.79 -14.25 -1.85
C ILE A 131 4.61 -15.05 -2.41
N SER A 132 3.79 -15.66 -1.56
CA SER A 132 2.61 -16.42 -1.99
C SER A 132 1.65 -15.59 -2.85
N SER A 133 1.42 -14.34 -2.46
CA SER A 133 0.59 -13.39 -3.21
C SER A 133 1.21 -13.03 -4.57
N ALA A 134 2.53 -12.83 -4.62
CA ALA A 134 3.28 -12.58 -5.85
C ALA A 134 3.28 -13.79 -6.80
N LEU A 135 3.37 -15.02 -6.27
CA LEU A 135 3.24 -16.25 -7.06
C LEU A 135 1.86 -16.32 -7.74
N ALA A 136 0.79 -16.04 -6.99
CA ALA A 136 -0.57 -16.04 -7.53
C ALA A 136 -0.79 -14.93 -8.58
N ALA A 137 -0.30 -13.71 -8.30
CA ALA A 137 -0.35 -12.58 -9.22
C ALA A 137 0.40 -12.88 -10.53
N SER A 138 1.56 -13.53 -10.42
CA SER A 138 2.36 -13.89 -11.57
C SER A 138 1.63 -14.87 -12.49
N ARG A 139 1.08 -15.95 -11.95
CA ARG A 139 0.31 -16.94 -12.73
C ARG A 139 -0.87 -16.32 -13.47
N ARG A 140 -1.41 -15.20 -12.95
CA ARG A 140 -2.53 -14.48 -13.54
C ARG A 140 -2.11 -13.52 -14.66
N HIS A 141 -1.01 -12.79 -14.47
CA HIS A 141 -0.69 -11.63 -15.31
C HIS A 141 0.59 -11.77 -16.15
N PHE A 142 1.49 -12.69 -15.83
CA PHE A 142 2.82 -12.76 -16.43
C PHE A 142 3.08 -14.15 -17.03
N SER A 143 3.90 -14.19 -18.07
CA SER A 143 4.41 -15.47 -18.58
C SER A 143 5.39 -16.08 -17.57
N PRO A 144 5.50 -17.43 -17.51
CA PRO A 144 6.39 -18.11 -16.57
C PRO A 144 7.86 -17.67 -16.64
N ALA A 145 8.34 -17.17 -17.79
CA ALA A 145 9.74 -16.75 -17.95
C ALA A 145 10.07 -15.42 -17.24
N HIS A 146 9.16 -14.43 -17.28
CA HIS A 146 9.35 -13.14 -16.58
C HIS A 146 9.28 -13.30 -15.06
N PHE A 147 8.52 -14.29 -14.61
CA PHE A 147 8.31 -14.60 -13.20
C PHE A 147 9.55 -15.15 -12.50
N THR A 148 10.23 -16.10 -13.14
CA THR A 148 11.35 -16.83 -12.52
C THR A 148 12.48 -15.88 -12.11
N SER A 149 12.75 -14.83 -12.88
CA SER A 149 13.80 -13.86 -12.55
C SER A 149 13.49 -13.04 -11.28
N ILE A 150 12.27 -12.52 -11.14
CA ILE A 150 11.86 -11.69 -9.99
C ILE A 150 11.76 -12.54 -8.72
N ILE A 151 11.16 -13.73 -8.80
CA ILE A 151 11.02 -14.62 -7.65
C ILE A 151 12.34 -15.25 -7.25
N SER A 152 13.22 -15.65 -8.18
CA SER A 152 14.54 -16.21 -7.84
C SER A 152 15.34 -15.22 -7.00
N THR A 153 15.44 -13.97 -7.46
CA THR A 153 16.11 -12.89 -6.71
C THR A 153 15.48 -12.67 -5.34
N THR A 154 14.15 -12.74 -5.27
CA THR A 154 13.40 -12.53 -4.02
C THR A 154 13.59 -13.69 -3.02
N MET A 155 13.63 -14.93 -3.51
CA MET A 155 13.81 -16.11 -2.69
C MET A 155 15.24 -16.25 -2.16
N GLU A 156 16.25 -15.85 -2.95
CA GLU A 156 17.65 -15.80 -2.48
C GLU A 156 17.79 -14.84 -1.28
N ILE A 157 17.12 -13.68 -1.33
CA ILE A 157 17.10 -12.71 -0.22
C ILE A 157 16.38 -13.27 1.00
N ALA A 158 15.24 -13.94 0.80
CA ALA A 158 14.49 -14.54 1.92
C ALA A 158 15.27 -15.67 2.59
N LYS A 159 15.96 -16.52 1.80
CA LYS A 159 16.73 -17.66 2.29
C LYS A 159 17.99 -17.25 3.04
N GLY A 160 18.68 -16.18 2.60
CA GLY A 160 19.87 -15.67 3.29
C GLY A 160 19.64 -15.21 4.73
N ARG A 161 18.39 -15.08 5.18
CA ARG A 161 18.04 -14.76 6.57
C ARG A 161 17.83 -15.98 7.47
N GLU A 162 17.49 -17.14 6.92
CA GLU A 162 17.29 -18.36 7.71
C GLU A 162 18.63 -18.99 8.16
N ASP A 163 19.73 -18.65 7.48
CA ASP A 163 21.07 -19.18 7.77
C ASP A 163 21.86 -18.33 8.81
N GLU A 164 21.29 -17.23 9.33
CA GLU A 164 21.93 -16.33 10.33
C GLU A 164 21.32 -16.41 11.76
N GLU A 165 20.33 -17.27 12.01
CA GLU A 165 19.80 -17.61 13.36
C GLU A 165 20.44 -18.88 13.96
#